data_AF-A0A9D1YS18-F1
#
_entry.id   AF-A0A9D1YS18-F1
#
_cell.length_a   1.000
_cell.length_b   1.000
_cell.length_c   1.000
_cell.angle_alpha   90.00
_cell.angle_beta   90.00
_cell.angle_gamma   90.00
#
_symmetry.space_group_name_H-M   'P 1'
#
loop_
_entity.id
_entity.type
_entity.pdbx_description
1 polymer ?
#
loop_
_entity_poly.entity_id
_entity_poly.type
_entity_poly.pdbx_seq_one_letter_code
_entity_poly.pdbx_strand_id
1 'polypeptide(L)'
;MTQANEDASRAKAAASSETSARTRRPWVTPVAFVAVAALAATAGVLVSNSLGGASTETASPNDEGTGQAALLDVDYGEARGPVHQEEALVSTDWLDENIDDPNLVIIEVSEGREGSGLTSYEAGHVPGAVEFVWYRDFVERLNRDLIDREAFTSLAQNAGVNADSTVVIYGDANNWFAAYGAWVFKLYGFEDVRLLDGGREAWEQEGRELSPAAPSPAQGDWEASAPNSDIRAFQGEVLEVVNGQRDGVLVDIRGPQEFNGEIGVAEGFGGEAAAKWGHIPGAVYAPWGQIVNQPDEGGDGTLLDVEEIRDHYAELGVDGSVTVYVYCRIGERASHTWYVLSQVLGYDVKLYDGSWTEWGNSVGVPIENPTLADNDDFSGLWGGN
;
A
#
# COMPACT_ATOMS: atom_id res chain seq x y z
N MET A 1 -50.58 23.33 31.02
CA MET A 1 -49.67 23.69 29.91
C MET A 1 -49.59 22.48 28.98
N THR A 2 -50.76 22.04 28.51
CA THR A 2 -51.02 20.67 28.01
C THR A 2 -52.21 20.74 27.05
N GLN A 3 -52.03 21.54 25.99
CA GLN A 3 -52.95 21.61 24.85
C GLN A 3 -52.26 22.17 23.59
N ALA A 4 -51.13 22.88 23.75
CA ALA A 4 -50.34 23.39 22.63
C ALA A 4 -49.39 22.36 21.97
N ASN A 5 -49.16 21.20 22.58
CA ASN A 5 -48.26 20.16 22.04
C ASN A 5 -48.97 19.04 21.26
N GLU A 6 -50.31 18.98 21.27
CA GLU A 6 -51.07 17.98 20.49
C GLU A 6 -51.48 18.47 19.10
N ASP A 7 -51.53 19.79 18.88
CA ASP A 7 -51.88 20.37 17.58
C ASP A 7 -50.69 20.45 16.60
N ALA A 8 -49.44 20.41 17.09
CA ALA A 8 -48.25 20.41 16.24
C ALA A 8 -47.94 19.04 15.61
N SER A 9 -48.42 17.93 16.21
CA SER A 9 -48.17 16.57 15.69
C SER A 9 -49.17 16.14 14.61
N ARG A 10 -50.36 16.77 14.54
CA ARG A 10 -51.36 16.51 13.50
C ARG A 10 -51.14 17.30 12.21
N ALA A 11 -50.41 18.41 12.24
CA ALA A 11 -50.09 19.20 11.05
C ALA A 11 -48.95 18.61 10.20
N LYS A 12 -48.10 17.73 10.77
CA LYS A 12 -46.97 17.11 10.06
C LYS A 12 -47.31 15.79 9.34
N ALA A 13 -48.47 15.20 9.64
CA ALA A 13 -48.94 13.95 9.03
C ALA A 13 -49.87 14.13 7.82
N ALA A 14 -50.26 15.37 7.49
CA ALA A 14 -51.19 15.67 6.39
C ALA A 14 -50.50 16.26 5.13
N ALA A 15 -49.18 16.34 5.10
CA ALA A 15 -48.41 16.94 4.00
C ALA A 15 -47.63 15.93 3.15
N SER A 16 -47.79 14.62 3.36
CA SER A 16 -47.09 13.58 2.58
C SER A 16 -48.01 12.69 1.74
N SER A 17 -49.27 13.08 1.54
CA SER A 17 -50.19 12.39 0.65
C SER A 17 -50.74 13.36 -0.38
N GLU A 18 -50.64 12.99 -1.65
CA GLU A 18 -51.20 13.64 -2.85
C GLU A 18 -50.30 14.64 -3.58
N THR A 19 -49.54 14.14 -4.58
CA THR A 19 -49.66 14.62 -5.97
C THR A 19 -49.20 13.55 -6.97
N SER A 20 -50.19 12.80 -7.46
CA SER A 20 -50.46 12.28 -8.82
C SER A 20 -49.35 12.19 -9.91
N ALA A 21 -49.07 10.93 -10.29
CA ALA A 21 -49.19 10.32 -11.63
C ALA A 21 -48.96 11.10 -12.95
N ARG A 22 -47.97 10.62 -13.73
CA ARG A 22 -47.91 10.31 -15.21
C ARG A 22 -46.42 10.29 -15.60
N THR A 23 -45.84 9.39 -16.39
CA THR A 23 -46.30 8.65 -17.58
C THR A 23 -45.29 7.52 -17.87
N ARG A 24 -45.76 6.32 -18.24
CA ARG A 24 -44.93 5.20 -18.72
C ARG A 24 -44.54 5.38 -20.19
N ARG A 25 -43.28 5.12 -20.55
CA ARG A 25 -42.84 4.69 -21.91
C ARG A 25 -41.64 3.72 -21.82
N PRO A 26 -41.44 2.83 -22.81
CA PRO A 26 -40.96 1.48 -22.56
C PRO A 26 -39.50 1.21 -22.98
N TRP A 27 -38.91 0.24 -22.27
CA TRP A 27 -37.98 -0.81 -22.69
C TRP A 27 -37.29 -0.64 -24.07
N VAL A 28 -35.96 -0.46 -24.01
CA VAL A 28 -35.06 -0.70 -25.14
C VAL A 28 -34.26 -1.97 -24.83
N THR A 29 -34.33 -2.90 -25.78
CA THR A 29 -33.68 -4.21 -25.86
C THR A 29 -32.14 -4.12 -25.83
N PRO A 30 -31.43 -5.13 -25.28
CA PRO A 30 -29.98 -5.22 -25.43
C PRO A 30 -29.62 -5.71 -26.84
N VAL A 31 -28.62 -5.07 -27.44
CA VAL A 31 -27.98 -5.52 -28.68
C VAL A 31 -27.00 -6.64 -28.34
N ALA A 32 -27.22 -7.80 -28.94
CA ALA A 32 -26.33 -8.95 -28.87
C ALA A 32 -25.01 -8.63 -29.60
N PHE A 33 -23.88 -8.70 -28.89
CA PHE A 33 -22.58 -8.83 -29.52
C PHE A 33 -22.22 -10.30 -29.69
N VAL A 34 -21.89 -10.63 -30.92
CA VAL A 34 -21.53 -11.95 -31.41
C VAL A 34 -20.17 -12.36 -30.85
N ALA A 35 -20.13 -13.50 -30.15
CA ALA A 35 -18.90 -14.19 -29.80
C ALA A 35 -18.26 -14.76 -31.09
N VAL A 36 -17.07 -14.30 -31.44
CA VAL A 36 -16.21 -14.95 -32.42
C VAL A 36 -15.29 -15.90 -31.65
N ALA A 37 -15.63 -17.19 -31.68
CA ALA A 37 -14.78 -18.26 -31.20
C ALA A 37 -13.64 -18.49 -32.20
N ALA A 38 -12.40 -18.20 -31.80
CA ALA A 38 -11.21 -18.65 -32.51
C ALA A 38 -10.75 -19.99 -31.90
N LEU A 39 -10.97 -21.08 -32.66
CA LEU A 39 -10.26 -22.34 -32.47
C LEU A 39 -8.79 -22.15 -32.85
N ALA A 40 -7.87 -22.39 -31.91
CA ALA A 40 -6.49 -22.69 -32.23
C ALA A 40 -6.10 -24.01 -31.58
N ALA A 41 -5.61 -24.91 -32.42
CA ALA A 41 -5.36 -26.31 -32.16
C ALA A 41 -4.21 -26.55 -31.19
N THR A 42 -4.39 -27.58 -30.38
CA THR A 42 -3.37 -28.28 -29.61
C THR A 42 -2.30 -28.87 -30.54
N ALA A 43 -1.03 -28.54 -30.29
CA ALA A 43 0.11 -29.32 -30.74
C ALA A 43 0.93 -29.67 -29.51
N GLY A 44 0.70 -30.88 -28.99
CA GLY A 44 1.52 -31.46 -27.93
C GLY A 44 2.92 -31.76 -28.46
N VAL A 45 3.93 -31.28 -27.72
CA VAL A 45 5.28 -31.82 -27.81
C VAL A 45 5.52 -32.59 -26.53
N LEU A 46 5.50 -33.92 -26.69
CA LEU A 46 6.02 -34.89 -25.74
C LEU A 46 7.53 -34.72 -25.65
N VAL A 47 8.05 -34.34 -24.48
CA VAL A 47 9.43 -34.63 -24.11
C VAL A 47 9.40 -35.60 -22.95
N SER A 48 9.92 -36.80 -23.22
CA SER A 48 10.01 -37.94 -22.32
C SER A 48 11.07 -37.74 -21.24
N ASN A 49 10.71 -38.09 -20.00
CA ASN A 49 11.58 -38.27 -18.85
C ASN A 49 12.80 -39.16 -19.15
N SER A 50 13.97 -38.76 -18.62
CA SER A 50 15.02 -39.70 -18.22
C SER A 50 15.26 -39.58 -16.71
N LEU A 51 14.69 -40.52 -15.96
CA LEU A 51 15.00 -40.79 -14.56
C LEU A 51 16.37 -41.49 -14.50
N GLY A 52 17.36 -40.81 -13.93
CA GLY A 52 18.60 -41.43 -13.45
C GLY A 52 18.47 -41.69 -11.96
N GLY A 53 18.38 -42.96 -11.59
CA GLY A 53 18.29 -43.39 -10.20
C GLY A 53 19.62 -43.28 -9.46
N ALA A 54 19.54 -43.02 -8.16
CA ALA A 54 20.56 -43.39 -7.20
C ALA A 54 19.89 -44.08 -6.01
N SER A 55 20.46 -45.25 -5.73
CA SER A 55 20.17 -46.26 -4.72
C SER A 55 19.90 -45.78 -3.30
N THR A 56 18.93 -46.46 -2.70
CA THR A 56 18.69 -46.62 -1.26
C THR A 56 19.87 -47.27 -0.54
N GLU A 57 20.31 -46.68 0.58
CA GLU A 57 20.91 -47.43 1.69
C GLU A 57 20.06 -47.23 2.93
N THR A 58 19.83 -48.34 3.62
CA THR A 58 19.03 -48.45 4.86
C THR A 58 20.00 -48.57 6.02
N ALA A 59 19.83 -47.74 7.06
CA ALA A 59 20.47 -47.94 8.36
C ALA A 59 19.44 -47.68 9.47
N SER A 60 19.36 -48.65 10.38
CA SER A 60 18.45 -48.73 11.53
C SER A 60 18.97 -47.90 12.73
N PRO A 61 18.14 -47.60 13.74
CA PRO A 61 18.35 -46.51 14.69
C PRO A 61 19.21 -46.92 15.88
N ASN A 62 20.07 -46.01 16.32
CA ASN A 62 20.58 -45.77 17.67
C ASN A 62 22.01 -45.24 17.59
N ASP A 63 22.18 -43.92 17.59
CA ASP A 63 23.37 -43.31 18.19
C ASP A 63 23.04 -41.88 18.62
N GLU A 64 22.92 -41.67 19.93
CA GLU A 64 22.90 -40.35 20.54
C GLU A 64 24.34 -39.86 20.65
N GLY A 65 24.73 -38.96 19.75
CA GLY A 65 26.07 -38.38 19.72
C GLY A 65 26.00 -36.94 19.24
N THR A 66 26.25 -36.03 20.18
CA THR A 66 26.39 -34.58 20.02
C THR A 66 27.16 -34.17 18.74
N GLY A 67 26.43 -33.80 17.69
CA GLY A 67 26.95 -33.26 16.45
C GLY A 67 26.63 -31.77 16.36
N GLN A 68 27.65 -30.94 16.60
CA GLN A 68 27.62 -29.52 16.34
C GLN A 68 27.42 -29.34 14.82
N ALA A 69 26.25 -28.86 14.41
CA ALA A 69 25.95 -28.62 13.01
C ALA A 69 26.91 -27.54 12.50
N ALA A 70 27.80 -27.92 11.58
CA ALA A 70 28.56 -26.97 10.81
C ALA A 70 27.56 -26.17 9.96
N LEU A 71 27.43 -24.89 10.27
CA LEU A 71 26.76 -23.92 9.41
C LEU A 71 27.51 -23.97 8.07
N LEU A 72 26.80 -24.41 7.03
CA LEU A 72 27.27 -24.26 5.66
C LEU A 72 27.12 -22.78 5.35
N ASP A 73 28.25 -22.08 5.21
CA ASP A 73 28.29 -20.75 4.62
C ASP A 73 27.73 -20.85 3.20
N VAL A 74 26.45 -20.51 3.05
CA VAL A 74 25.82 -20.33 1.74
C VAL A 74 26.33 -19.01 1.21
N ASP A 75 27.16 -19.08 0.17
CA ASP A 75 27.59 -17.93 -0.62
C ASP A 75 26.38 -17.39 -1.39
N TYR A 76 25.62 -16.50 -0.74
CA TYR A 76 24.64 -15.64 -1.40
C TYR A 76 25.43 -14.67 -2.27
N GLY A 77 25.64 -15.06 -3.54
CA GLY A 77 26.40 -14.27 -4.50
C GLY A 77 25.99 -12.80 -4.48
N GLU A 78 26.99 -11.91 -4.53
CA GLU A 78 26.90 -10.45 -4.32
C GLU A 78 25.49 -9.86 -4.55
N ALA A 79 24.69 -9.84 -3.48
CA ALA A 79 23.55 -8.94 -3.40
C ALA A 79 24.09 -7.52 -3.66
N ARG A 80 23.35 -6.72 -4.45
CA ARG A 80 23.59 -5.27 -4.47
C ARG A 80 23.53 -4.84 -3.00
N GLY A 81 24.64 -4.36 -2.44
CA GLY A 81 24.72 -3.99 -1.02
C GLY A 81 23.62 -2.98 -0.64
N PRO A 82 23.29 -2.81 0.65
CA PRO A 82 22.27 -1.87 1.10
C PRO A 82 22.58 -0.49 0.52
N VAL A 83 21.69 0.04 -0.32
CA VAL A 83 22.10 1.16 -1.15
C VAL A 83 21.99 2.50 -0.40
N HIS A 84 21.01 2.75 0.48
CA HIS A 84 20.67 4.15 0.75
C HIS A 84 20.02 4.50 2.11
N GLN A 85 20.22 3.82 3.25
CA GLN A 85 19.51 4.19 4.51
C GLN A 85 19.65 5.70 4.84
N GLU A 86 20.85 6.27 4.78
CA GLU A 86 21.10 7.71 5.02
C GLU A 86 20.52 8.63 3.92
N GLU A 87 20.24 8.10 2.74
CA GLU A 87 19.66 8.82 1.60
C GLU A 87 18.14 8.58 1.46
N ALA A 88 17.56 7.64 2.22
CA ALA A 88 16.15 7.29 2.22
C ALA A 88 15.44 7.69 3.54
N LEU A 89 16.17 7.72 4.65
CA LEU A 89 15.62 8.04 5.96
C LEU A 89 16.43 9.14 6.62
N VAL A 90 15.74 10.04 7.29
CA VAL A 90 16.35 11.03 8.17
C VAL A 90 15.76 10.89 9.56
N SER A 91 16.61 11.00 10.57
CA SER A 91 16.16 11.08 11.97
C SER A 91 15.48 12.42 12.24
N THR A 92 14.68 12.47 13.31
CA THR A 92 14.14 13.70 13.91
C THR A 92 15.23 14.71 14.30
N ASP A 93 16.38 14.24 14.81
CA ASP A 93 17.57 15.09 15.10
C ASP A 93 18.09 15.77 13.83
N TRP A 94 18.36 14.99 12.79
CA TRP A 94 18.82 15.51 11.49
C TRP A 94 17.86 16.56 10.93
N LEU A 95 16.55 16.30 10.97
CA LEU A 95 15.57 17.25 10.43
C LEU A 95 15.58 18.58 11.21
N ASP A 96 15.64 18.51 12.54
CA ASP A 96 15.71 19.70 13.41
C ASP A 96 17.00 20.50 13.19
N GLU A 97 18.13 19.82 12.99
CA GLU A 97 19.43 20.46 12.70
C GLU A 97 19.48 21.13 11.32
N ASN A 98 18.69 20.66 10.35
CA ASN A 98 18.70 21.13 8.96
C ASN A 98 17.45 21.93 8.57
N ILE A 99 16.55 22.24 9.53
CA ILE A 99 15.24 22.85 9.26
C ILE A 99 15.31 24.22 8.56
N ASP A 100 16.42 24.93 8.72
CA ASP A 100 16.70 26.24 8.11
C ASP A 100 17.47 26.13 6.76
N ASP A 101 17.74 24.92 6.26
CA ASP A 101 18.39 24.74 4.96
C ASP A 101 17.48 25.25 3.83
N PRO A 102 17.93 26.21 2.99
CA PRO A 102 17.10 26.77 1.92
C PRO A 102 16.74 25.77 0.82
N ASN A 103 17.43 24.63 0.71
CA ASN A 103 17.15 23.57 -0.26
C ASN A 103 16.28 22.44 0.31
N LEU A 104 16.00 22.45 1.62
CA LEU A 104 15.14 21.47 2.26
C LEU A 104 13.66 21.86 2.07
N VAL A 105 12.87 20.91 1.58
CA VAL A 105 11.40 21.03 1.52
C VAL A 105 10.80 19.96 2.42
N ILE A 106 10.03 20.39 3.41
CA ILE A 106 9.38 19.52 4.38
C ILE A 106 7.90 19.40 4.00
N ILE A 107 7.41 18.17 3.90
CA ILE A 107 6.03 17.89 3.49
C ILE A 107 5.39 16.96 4.51
N GLU A 108 4.30 17.41 5.15
CA GLU A 108 3.40 16.52 5.88
C GLU A 108 2.39 15.93 4.89
N VAL A 109 2.31 14.60 4.81
CA VAL A 109 1.24 13.93 4.07
C VAL A 109 0.27 13.30 5.04
N SER A 110 -0.97 13.77 5.05
CA SER A 110 -2.01 13.36 5.98
C SER A 110 -3.14 12.59 5.29
N GLU A 111 -3.91 11.81 6.06
CA GLU A 111 -5.18 11.25 5.56
C GLU A 111 -6.18 12.36 5.21
N GLY A 112 -6.09 13.52 5.90
CA GLY A 112 -7.00 14.66 5.79
C GLY A 112 -8.41 14.41 6.33
N ARG A 113 -8.65 13.28 7.00
CA ARG A 113 -9.95 12.89 7.56
C ARG A 113 -9.99 13.09 9.07
N GLU A 114 -10.16 14.32 9.49
CA GLU A 114 -10.44 14.70 10.87
C GLU A 114 -11.84 15.33 10.91
N GLY A 115 -12.77 14.76 11.69
CA GLY A 115 -14.21 15.00 11.60
C GLY A 115 -14.67 16.46 11.41
N SER A 116 -15.02 17.17 12.49
CA SER A 116 -15.43 18.59 12.44
C SER A 116 -14.44 19.50 13.15
N GLY A 117 -13.20 19.03 13.32
CA GLY A 117 -12.12 19.68 14.07
C GLY A 117 -11.01 20.18 13.15
N LEU A 118 -9.94 20.68 13.77
CA LEU A 118 -8.68 20.93 13.07
C LEU A 118 -8.06 19.59 12.68
N THR A 119 -7.46 19.53 11.50
CA THR A 119 -6.57 18.43 11.12
C THR A 119 -5.32 18.40 12.01
N SER A 120 -4.60 17.28 12.02
CA SER A 120 -3.30 17.14 12.71
C SER A 120 -2.33 18.25 12.30
N TYR A 121 -2.19 18.51 11.00
CA TYR A 121 -1.39 19.59 10.46
C TYR A 121 -1.82 20.98 10.95
N GLU A 122 -3.13 21.28 10.94
CA GLU A 122 -3.66 22.58 11.42
C GLU A 122 -3.49 22.77 12.94
N ALA A 123 -3.49 21.69 13.72
CA ALA A 123 -3.20 21.74 15.15
C ALA A 123 -1.73 22.06 15.44
N GLY A 124 -0.83 21.67 14.54
CA GLY A 124 0.60 21.99 14.54
C GLY A 124 1.37 21.01 13.66
N HIS A 125 2.40 21.48 12.98
CA HIS A 125 3.25 20.71 12.08
C HIS A 125 4.73 21.04 12.30
N VAL A 126 5.63 20.24 11.75
CA VAL A 126 7.07 20.55 11.74
C VAL A 126 7.26 21.97 11.16
N PRO A 127 8.01 22.87 11.81
CA PRO A 127 8.17 24.23 11.31
C PRO A 127 8.63 24.27 9.85
N GLY A 128 7.91 25.03 9.01
CA GLY A 128 8.20 25.14 7.58
C GLY A 128 7.60 24.03 6.71
N ALA A 129 6.94 23.02 7.27
CA ALA A 129 6.29 21.97 6.49
C ALA A 129 5.05 22.49 5.75
N VAL A 130 4.86 22.04 4.51
CA VAL A 130 3.59 22.17 3.76
C VAL A 130 2.74 20.92 3.91
N GLU A 131 1.42 21.02 3.79
CA GLU A 131 0.52 19.87 3.82
C GLU A 131 0.14 19.40 2.41
N PHE A 132 0.25 18.09 2.18
CA PHE A 132 -0.48 17.39 1.13
C PHE A 132 -1.50 16.41 1.75
N VAL A 133 -2.72 16.43 1.23
CA VAL A 133 -3.79 15.49 1.60
C VAL A 133 -3.92 14.46 0.49
N TRP A 134 -3.61 13.19 0.79
CA TRP A 134 -3.38 12.17 -0.25
C TRP A 134 -4.52 12.08 -1.29
N TYR A 135 -5.77 11.99 -0.84
CA TYR A 135 -6.92 11.79 -1.74
C TYR A 135 -7.32 13.06 -2.50
N ARG A 136 -6.89 14.23 -2.02
CA ARG A 136 -7.19 15.53 -2.64
C ARG A 136 -6.11 15.90 -3.65
N ASP A 137 -4.86 15.65 -3.28
CA ASP A 137 -3.70 16.23 -3.95
C ASP A 137 -2.99 15.22 -4.85
N PHE A 138 -3.05 13.90 -4.57
CA PHE A 138 -2.40 12.88 -5.43
C PHE A 138 -3.36 12.10 -6.32
N VAL A 139 -4.66 12.11 -6.03
CA VAL A 139 -5.65 11.24 -6.69
C VAL A 139 -6.48 12.03 -7.70
N GLU A 140 -6.71 11.46 -8.88
CA GLU A 140 -7.61 12.03 -9.89
C GLU A 140 -9.07 11.94 -9.41
N ARG A 141 -9.88 12.94 -9.75
CA ARG A 141 -11.20 13.12 -9.16
C ARG A 141 -12.24 12.10 -9.64
N LEU A 142 -12.15 11.63 -10.88
CA LEU A 142 -13.20 10.81 -11.51
C LEU A 142 -12.77 9.36 -11.70
N ASN A 143 -11.54 9.16 -12.17
CA ASN A 143 -10.93 7.87 -12.40
C ASN A 143 -10.10 7.51 -11.18
N ARG A 144 -10.14 6.24 -10.78
CA ARG A 144 -9.28 5.75 -9.71
C ARG A 144 -7.86 5.62 -10.26
N ASP A 145 -7.15 6.73 -10.29
CA ASP A 145 -5.76 6.84 -10.72
C ASP A 145 -5.12 8.07 -10.04
N LEU A 146 -3.83 8.26 -10.27
CA LEU A 146 -3.10 9.43 -9.83
C LEU A 146 -3.43 10.66 -10.69
N ILE A 147 -3.23 11.84 -10.13
CA ILE A 147 -3.18 13.08 -10.91
C ILE A 147 -2.09 12.99 -11.99
N ASP A 148 -2.28 13.69 -13.11
CA ASP A 148 -1.31 13.67 -14.20
C ASP A 148 -0.01 14.41 -13.86
N ARG A 149 0.98 14.26 -14.76
CA ARG A 149 2.32 14.85 -14.63
C ARG A 149 2.27 16.37 -14.49
N GLU A 150 1.42 17.04 -15.26
CA GLU A 150 1.30 18.50 -15.25
C GLU A 150 0.71 19.01 -13.92
N ALA A 151 -0.31 18.31 -13.41
CA ALA A 151 -0.88 18.59 -12.10
C ALA A 151 0.14 18.32 -10.98
N PHE A 152 0.89 17.22 -11.05
CA PHE A 152 1.88 16.88 -10.02
C PHE A 152 3.06 17.86 -10.03
N THR A 153 3.53 18.26 -11.22
CA THR A 153 4.53 19.34 -11.36
C THR A 153 4.05 20.62 -10.67
N SER A 154 2.80 21.02 -10.94
CA SER A 154 2.23 22.22 -10.33
C SER A 154 2.13 22.10 -8.80
N LEU A 155 1.72 20.93 -8.30
CA LEU A 155 1.64 20.65 -6.86
C LEU A 155 3.00 20.76 -6.18
N ALA A 156 4.03 20.09 -6.73
CA ALA A 156 5.39 20.11 -6.19
C ALA A 156 6.01 21.52 -6.24
N GLN A 157 5.85 22.25 -7.36
CA GLN A 157 6.34 23.62 -7.46
C GLN A 157 5.64 24.58 -6.49
N ASN A 158 4.34 24.40 -6.23
CA ASN A 158 3.63 25.20 -5.23
C ASN A 158 4.10 24.91 -3.79
N ALA A 159 4.66 23.73 -3.54
CA ALA A 159 5.33 23.39 -2.29
C ALA A 159 6.77 23.91 -2.21
N GLY A 160 7.30 24.53 -3.28
CA GLY A 160 8.66 25.07 -3.33
C GLY A 160 9.74 24.07 -3.76
N VAL A 161 9.35 22.92 -4.33
CA VAL A 161 10.30 21.88 -4.78
C VAL A 161 11.08 22.36 -6.00
N ASN A 162 12.41 22.43 -5.87
CA ASN A 162 13.35 22.70 -6.96
C ASN A 162 14.07 21.42 -7.39
N ALA A 163 14.73 21.47 -8.54
CA ALA A 163 15.46 20.31 -9.07
C ALA A 163 16.62 19.84 -8.18
N ASP A 164 17.15 20.71 -7.32
CA ASP A 164 18.23 20.45 -6.36
C ASP A 164 17.75 20.39 -4.90
N SER A 165 16.44 20.34 -4.68
CA SER A 165 15.87 20.20 -3.33
C SER A 165 16.12 18.82 -2.74
N THR A 166 16.27 18.75 -1.42
CA THR A 166 16.03 17.53 -0.65
C THR A 166 14.59 17.60 -0.13
N VAL A 167 13.77 16.60 -0.43
CA VAL A 167 12.38 16.53 0.04
C VAL A 167 12.29 15.54 1.19
N VAL A 168 11.90 16.02 2.37
CA VAL A 168 11.62 15.18 3.54
C VAL A 168 10.11 15.11 3.75
N ILE A 169 9.58 13.88 3.71
CA ILE A 169 8.15 13.62 3.87
C ILE A 169 7.91 12.91 5.21
N TYR A 170 6.90 13.36 5.94
CA TYR A 170 6.45 12.71 7.17
C TYR A 170 4.92 12.72 7.25
N GLY A 171 4.35 11.96 8.17
CA GLY A 171 2.92 11.93 8.39
C GLY A 171 2.54 11.19 9.66
N ASP A 172 1.24 11.13 9.90
CA ASP A 172 0.63 10.30 10.93
C ASP A 172 0.62 8.81 10.53
N ALA A 173 0.02 7.97 11.38
CA ALA A 173 -0.23 6.55 11.13
C ALA A 173 1.02 5.78 10.65
N ASN A 174 2.16 5.96 11.32
CA ASN A 174 3.43 5.31 10.96
C ASN A 174 3.87 5.60 9.51
N ASN A 175 3.74 6.85 9.07
CA ASN A 175 4.14 7.32 7.74
C ASN A 175 3.45 6.61 6.56
N TRP A 176 2.30 5.95 6.73
CA TRP A 176 1.66 5.23 5.62
C TRP A 176 1.42 6.15 4.41
N PHE A 177 0.83 7.33 4.63
CA PHE A 177 0.57 8.28 3.55
C PHE A 177 1.81 9.09 3.16
N ALA A 178 2.76 9.28 4.08
CA ALA A 178 4.07 9.88 3.76
C ALA A 178 4.84 9.03 2.76
N ALA A 179 4.89 7.71 2.97
CA ALA A 179 5.48 6.76 2.03
C ALA A 179 4.72 6.72 0.70
N TYR A 180 3.41 6.94 0.70
CA TYR A 180 2.62 7.05 -0.53
C TYR A 180 3.00 8.31 -1.32
N GLY A 181 3.15 9.45 -0.63
CA GLY A 181 3.69 10.67 -1.22
C GLY A 181 5.08 10.44 -1.80
N ALA A 182 5.99 9.81 -1.05
CA ALA A 182 7.35 9.51 -1.51
C ALA A 182 7.35 8.60 -2.76
N TRP A 183 6.47 7.60 -2.80
CA TRP A 183 6.27 6.76 -3.99
C TRP A 183 5.78 7.58 -5.19
N VAL A 184 4.85 8.53 -5.02
CA VAL A 184 4.38 9.41 -6.11
C VAL A 184 5.52 10.33 -6.59
N PHE A 185 6.34 10.88 -5.70
CA PHE A 185 7.53 11.66 -6.07
C PHE A 185 8.51 10.82 -6.92
N LYS A 186 8.83 9.60 -6.46
CA LYS A 186 9.70 8.66 -7.21
C LYS A 186 9.08 8.23 -8.53
N LEU A 187 7.76 8.02 -8.58
CA LEU A 187 7.03 7.69 -9.81
C LEU A 187 7.20 8.77 -10.86
N TYR A 188 7.16 10.04 -10.45
CA TYR A 188 7.36 11.19 -11.30
C TYR A 188 8.83 11.61 -11.45
N GLY A 189 9.78 10.81 -10.94
CA GLY A 189 11.21 10.96 -11.21
C GLY A 189 11.93 11.97 -10.32
N PHE A 190 11.39 12.31 -9.15
CA PHE A 190 12.16 13.06 -8.15
C PHE A 190 13.11 12.12 -7.41
N GLU A 191 14.39 12.46 -7.34
CA GLU A 191 15.44 11.54 -6.84
C GLU A 191 15.59 11.60 -5.32
N ASP A 192 15.85 12.78 -4.74
CA ASP A 192 16.18 12.96 -3.31
C ASP A 192 14.94 13.15 -2.42
N VAL A 193 14.11 12.11 -2.33
CA VAL A 193 12.94 12.07 -1.43
C VAL A 193 13.16 11.07 -0.31
N ARG A 194 13.11 11.57 0.93
CA ARG A 194 13.40 10.86 2.18
C ARG A 194 12.17 10.83 3.08
N LEU A 195 12.04 9.81 3.91
CA LEU A 195 11.07 9.78 5.01
C LEU A 195 11.71 10.24 6.32
N LEU A 196 10.97 10.99 7.12
CA LEU A 196 11.31 11.21 8.52
C LEU A 196 11.06 9.91 9.30
N ASP A 197 12.09 9.28 9.82
CA ASP A 197 11.94 8.01 10.55
C ASP A 197 11.08 8.22 11.81
N GLY A 198 10.11 7.33 12.03
CA GLY A 198 9.07 7.49 13.06
C GLY A 198 7.99 8.55 12.78
N GLY A 199 8.19 9.39 11.76
CA GLY A 199 7.19 10.33 11.28
C GLY A 199 6.75 11.35 12.32
N ARG A 200 5.46 11.66 12.32
CA ARG A 200 4.88 12.61 13.28
C ARG A 200 4.95 12.12 14.72
N GLU A 201 4.77 10.81 14.92
CA GLU A 201 4.72 10.19 16.25
C GLU A 201 6.05 10.38 16.99
N ALA A 202 7.18 10.00 16.38
CA ALA A 202 8.50 10.21 16.98
C ALA A 202 8.80 11.69 17.26
N TRP A 203 8.47 12.58 16.32
CA TRP A 203 8.66 14.03 16.51
C TRP A 203 7.91 14.57 17.74
N GLU A 204 6.66 14.16 17.92
CA GLU A 204 5.83 14.56 19.07
C GLU A 204 6.28 13.91 20.38
N GLN A 205 6.62 12.61 20.36
CA GLN A 205 7.11 11.89 21.55
C GLN A 205 8.41 12.48 22.10
N GLU A 206 9.30 12.95 21.22
CA GLU A 206 10.54 13.64 21.59
C GLU A 206 10.31 15.07 22.09
N GLY A 207 9.07 15.59 22.02
CA GLY A 207 8.71 16.92 22.48
C GLY A 207 9.28 18.05 21.62
N ARG A 208 9.50 17.78 20.33
CA ARG A 208 10.02 18.77 19.38
C ARG A 208 9.00 19.84 19.04
N GLU A 209 9.49 20.96 18.50
CA GLU A 209 8.65 22.11 18.20
C GLU A 209 7.62 21.79 17.12
N LEU A 210 6.38 22.21 17.34
CA LEU A 210 5.32 22.25 16.33
C LEU A 210 4.90 23.70 16.11
N SER A 211 4.80 24.07 14.84
CA SER A 211 4.31 25.37 14.39
C SER A 211 2.88 25.25 13.88
N PRO A 212 1.95 26.13 14.27
CA PRO A 212 0.63 26.24 13.62
C PRO A 212 0.65 27.14 12.37
N ALA A 213 1.81 27.75 12.05
CA ALA A 213 1.93 28.72 10.98
C ALA A 213 2.27 28.03 9.66
N ALA A 214 1.25 27.89 8.78
CA ALA A 214 1.46 27.38 7.44
C ALA A 214 2.45 28.26 6.66
N PRO A 215 3.47 27.66 6.01
CA PRO A 215 4.45 28.39 5.22
C PRO A 215 3.84 28.90 3.91
N SER A 216 4.53 29.84 3.27
CA SER A 216 4.24 30.30 1.91
C SER A 216 5.53 30.28 1.10
N PRO A 217 5.98 29.09 0.65
CA PRO A 217 7.22 28.96 -0.09
C PRO A 217 7.15 29.72 -1.42
N ALA A 218 8.33 30.08 -1.96
CA ALA A 218 8.41 30.55 -3.33
C ALA A 218 8.06 29.39 -4.29
N GLN A 219 7.57 29.72 -5.48
CA GLN A 219 7.32 28.70 -6.49
C GLN A 219 8.64 28.03 -6.89
N GLY A 220 8.69 26.71 -6.79
CA GLY A 220 9.83 25.89 -7.19
C GLY A 220 9.96 25.71 -8.71
N ASP A 221 11.05 25.09 -9.15
CA ASP A 221 11.40 24.92 -10.57
C ASP A 221 11.47 23.47 -11.07
N TRP A 222 11.22 22.47 -10.21
CA TRP A 222 11.27 21.08 -10.62
C TRP A 222 10.14 20.73 -11.61
N GLU A 223 10.44 19.87 -12.59
CA GLU A 223 9.47 19.34 -13.55
C GLU A 223 9.40 17.82 -13.46
N ALA A 224 8.18 17.29 -13.37
CA ALA A 224 7.96 15.85 -13.32
C ALA A 224 8.31 15.16 -14.64
N SER A 225 8.89 13.97 -14.53
CA SER A 225 9.11 13.04 -15.65
C SER A 225 7.82 12.29 -16.02
N ALA A 226 7.87 11.48 -17.09
CA ALA A 226 6.80 10.51 -17.33
C ALA A 226 6.77 9.48 -16.18
N PRO A 227 5.58 8.97 -15.79
CA PRO A 227 5.47 7.97 -14.73
C PRO A 227 6.37 6.76 -14.97
N ASN A 228 7.17 6.41 -13.96
CA ASN A 228 8.07 5.27 -13.98
C ASN A 228 7.29 3.94 -13.83
N SER A 229 7.11 3.21 -14.91
CA SER A 229 6.43 1.89 -14.91
C SER A 229 7.20 0.80 -14.16
N ASP A 230 8.46 1.02 -13.82
CA ASP A 230 9.29 0.00 -13.16
C ASP A 230 8.99 -0.10 -11.66
N ILE A 231 8.27 0.88 -11.08
CA ILE A 231 7.89 0.88 -9.65
C ILE A 231 6.37 0.74 -9.42
N ARG A 232 5.58 0.62 -10.49
CA ARG A 232 4.12 0.47 -10.45
C ARG A 232 3.70 -0.79 -11.20
N ALA A 233 2.92 -1.64 -10.54
CA ALA A 233 2.32 -2.81 -11.17
C ALA A 233 0.82 -2.57 -11.38
N PHE A 234 0.29 -3.05 -12.50
CA PHE A 234 -1.15 -3.09 -12.78
C PHE A 234 -1.68 -4.52 -12.67
N GLN A 235 -3.00 -4.69 -12.54
CA GLN A 235 -3.64 -6.00 -12.39
C GLN A 235 -3.17 -7.03 -13.44
N GLY A 236 -3.00 -6.62 -14.69
CA GLY A 236 -2.54 -7.52 -15.77
C GLY A 236 -1.15 -8.11 -15.49
N GLU A 237 -0.22 -7.28 -15.01
CA GLU A 237 1.14 -7.73 -14.65
C GLU A 237 1.11 -8.67 -13.43
N VAL A 238 0.31 -8.33 -12.42
CA VAL A 238 0.11 -9.20 -11.25
C VAL A 238 -0.49 -10.54 -11.65
N LEU A 239 -1.43 -10.55 -12.60
CA LEU A 239 -2.01 -11.79 -13.13
C LEU A 239 -0.99 -12.63 -13.93
N GLU A 240 -0.03 -12.01 -14.61
CA GLU A 240 1.09 -12.74 -15.24
C GLU A 240 1.95 -13.45 -14.19
N VAL A 241 2.23 -12.80 -13.05
CA VAL A 241 2.97 -13.39 -11.92
C VAL A 241 2.22 -14.60 -11.37
N VAL A 242 0.92 -14.44 -11.08
CA VAL A 242 0.07 -15.54 -10.57
C VAL A 242 0.03 -16.74 -11.53
N ASN A 243 0.05 -16.49 -12.84
CA ASN A 243 0.01 -17.55 -13.84
C ASN A 243 1.38 -18.15 -14.17
N GLY A 244 2.46 -17.73 -13.49
CA GLY A 244 3.82 -18.17 -13.77
C GLY A 244 4.34 -17.74 -15.16
N GLN A 245 3.77 -16.67 -15.72
CA GLN A 245 4.18 -16.08 -16.99
C GLN A 245 5.26 -15.01 -16.79
N ARG A 246 5.44 -14.57 -15.55
CA ARG A 246 6.41 -13.59 -15.10
C ARG A 246 6.98 -14.03 -13.75
N ASP A 247 8.29 -13.92 -13.60
CA ASP A 247 8.95 -14.17 -12.31
C ASP A 247 8.65 -13.02 -11.34
N GLY A 248 8.36 -13.36 -10.09
CA GLY A 248 8.12 -12.40 -9.03
C GLY A 248 7.50 -13.03 -7.80
N VAL A 249 7.58 -12.32 -6.68
CA VAL A 249 6.95 -12.72 -5.42
C VAL A 249 5.90 -11.68 -5.03
N LEU A 250 4.70 -12.15 -4.68
CA LEU A 250 3.60 -11.30 -4.22
C LEU A 250 3.65 -11.19 -2.71
N VAL A 251 3.52 -9.98 -2.17
CA VAL A 251 3.55 -9.71 -0.73
C VAL A 251 2.27 -9.00 -0.31
N ASP A 252 1.48 -9.67 0.54
CA ASP A 252 0.27 -9.12 1.16
C ASP A 252 0.60 -8.60 2.56
N ILE A 253 0.39 -7.30 2.77
CA ILE A 253 0.75 -6.62 4.02
C ILE A 253 -0.45 -6.37 4.95
N ARG A 254 -1.63 -6.88 4.61
CA ARG A 254 -2.89 -6.65 5.35
C ARG A 254 -2.93 -7.42 6.69
N GLY A 255 -4.03 -7.28 7.43
CA GLY A 255 -4.26 -8.05 8.65
C GLY A 255 -4.43 -9.55 8.37
N PRO A 256 -4.20 -10.43 9.36
CA PRO A 256 -4.22 -11.88 9.16
C PRO A 256 -5.63 -12.38 8.79
N GLN A 257 -6.66 -11.78 9.37
CA GLN A 257 -8.06 -12.12 9.05
C GLN A 257 -8.43 -11.72 7.62
N GLU A 258 -7.87 -10.61 7.10
CA GLU A 258 -8.08 -10.17 5.72
C GLU A 258 -7.37 -11.12 4.75
N PHE A 259 -6.11 -11.49 5.05
CA PHE A 259 -5.33 -12.45 4.27
C PHE A 259 -6.02 -13.83 4.24
N ASN A 260 -6.40 -14.37 5.39
CA ASN A 260 -7.08 -15.67 5.48
C ASN A 260 -8.50 -15.67 4.86
N GLY A 261 -9.05 -14.49 4.56
CA GLY A 261 -10.41 -14.35 4.03
C GLY A 261 -11.51 -14.58 5.06
N GLU A 262 -11.20 -14.37 6.34
CA GLU A 262 -12.15 -14.40 7.48
C GLU A 262 -13.01 -13.15 7.52
N ILE A 263 -12.47 -12.00 7.10
CA ILE A 263 -13.16 -10.73 7.00
C ILE A 263 -12.85 -10.05 5.66
N GLY A 264 -13.78 -9.22 5.17
CA GLY A 264 -13.56 -8.45 3.95
C GLY A 264 -12.70 -7.21 4.12
N VAL A 265 -12.74 -6.64 5.32
CA VAL A 265 -12.00 -5.43 5.68
C VAL A 265 -11.98 -5.28 7.21
N ALA A 266 -10.92 -4.70 7.76
CA ALA A 266 -10.84 -4.36 9.17
C ALA A 266 -11.87 -3.29 9.58
N GLU A 267 -12.24 -3.27 10.87
CA GLU A 267 -13.14 -2.25 11.44
C GLU A 267 -12.59 -0.83 11.16
N GLY A 268 -13.49 0.12 10.84
CA GLY A 268 -13.12 1.49 10.49
C GLY A 268 -12.84 1.73 9.01
N PHE A 269 -12.57 0.70 8.22
CA PHE A 269 -12.18 0.83 6.80
C PHE A 269 -13.28 0.39 5.81
N GLY A 270 -14.55 0.49 6.19
CA GLY A 270 -15.68 -0.03 5.38
C GLY A 270 -15.77 0.47 3.93
N GLY A 271 -15.17 1.63 3.62
CA GLY A 271 -15.07 2.16 2.25
C GLY A 271 -14.10 1.41 1.33
N GLU A 272 -13.29 0.50 1.87
CA GLU A 272 -12.24 -0.25 1.17
C GLU A 272 -12.56 -1.76 1.08
N ALA A 273 -13.81 -2.13 1.32
CA ALA A 273 -14.24 -3.52 1.23
C ALA A 273 -14.26 -4.03 -0.23
N ALA A 274 -13.98 -5.32 -0.40
CA ALA A 274 -14.11 -6.02 -1.68
C ALA A 274 -15.24 -7.05 -1.65
N ALA A 275 -15.81 -7.35 -2.82
CA ALA A 275 -16.86 -8.35 -2.96
C ALA A 275 -16.41 -9.78 -2.58
N LYS A 276 -15.12 -10.08 -2.77
CA LYS A 276 -14.47 -11.35 -2.42
C LYS A 276 -13.40 -11.16 -1.36
N TRP A 277 -13.32 -12.14 -0.45
CA TRP A 277 -12.37 -12.17 0.67
C TRP A 277 -11.31 -13.25 0.45
N GLY A 278 -10.12 -13.06 0.98
CA GLY A 278 -8.94 -13.90 0.75
C GLY A 278 -7.73 -13.07 0.33
N HIS A 279 -6.80 -13.69 -0.37
CA HIS A 279 -5.59 -13.07 -0.91
C HIS A 279 -5.32 -13.53 -2.35
N ILE A 280 -4.33 -12.88 -3.00
CA ILE A 280 -3.88 -13.26 -4.33
C ILE A 280 -3.12 -14.60 -4.22
N PRO A 281 -3.39 -15.60 -5.07
CA PRO A 281 -2.78 -16.91 -4.94
C PRO A 281 -1.25 -16.86 -4.90
N GLY A 282 -0.65 -17.61 -3.97
CA GLY A 282 0.80 -17.65 -3.78
C GLY A 282 1.42 -16.41 -3.14
N ALA A 283 0.61 -15.45 -2.67
CA ALA A 283 1.12 -14.30 -1.93
C ALA A 283 1.72 -14.72 -0.57
N VAL A 284 2.88 -14.16 -0.26
CA VAL A 284 3.52 -14.23 1.04
C VAL A 284 2.85 -13.23 1.98
N TYR A 285 2.48 -13.68 3.17
CA TYR A 285 1.91 -12.83 4.21
C TYR A 285 3.02 -12.15 5.01
N ALA A 286 3.13 -10.82 4.92
CA ALA A 286 4.14 -10.04 5.63
C ALA A 286 3.55 -8.68 6.07
N PRO A 287 2.86 -8.61 7.22
CA PRO A 287 2.19 -7.40 7.68
C PRO A 287 3.16 -6.22 7.81
N TRP A 288 2.74 -5.04 7.33
CA TRP A 288 3.57 -3.83 7.37
C TRP A 288 4.09 -3.52 8.78
N GLY A 289 3.33 -3.89 9.81
CA GLY A 289 3.63 -3.60 11.20
C GLY A 289 4.77 -4.43 11.80
N GLN A 290 5.30 -5.42 11.08
CA GLN A 290 6.39 -6.27 11.55
C GLN A 290 7.78 -5.65 11.35
N ILE A 291 7.86 -4.48 10.71
CA ILE A 291 9.12 -3.80 10.35
C ILE A 291 9.26 -2.42 11.01
N VAL A 292 8.43 -2.12 12.01
CA VAL A 292 8.45 -0.87 12.78
C VAL A 292 8.46 -1.14 14.29
N ASN A 293 9.06 -0.23 15.05
CA ASN A 293 8.92 -0.11 16.49
C ASN A 293 7.52 0.40 16.83
N GLN A 294 6.58 -0.52 17.01
CA GLN A 294 5.14 -0.23 17.13
C GLN A 294 4.78 0.73 18.28
N PRO A 295 4.09 1.86 18.01
CA PRO A 295 3.67 2.79 19.05
C PRO A 295 2.74 2.18 20.11
N ASP A 296 1.86 1.26 19.73
CA ASP A 296 0.95 0.58 20.66
C ASP A 296 1.65 -0.47 21.54
N GLU A 297 2.89 -0.84 21.20
CA GLU A 297 3.79 -1.68 22.01
C GLU A 297 4.85 -0.87 22.76
N GLY A 298 4.75 0.48 22.74
CA GLY A 298 5.66 1.39 23.42
C GLY A 298 6.88 1.83 22.60
N GLY A 299 6.85 1.61 21.29
CA GLY A 299 7.78 2.21 20.34
C GLY A 299 7.38 3.62 19.90
N ASP A 300 8.12 4.16 18.94
CA ASP A 300 7.99 5.53 18.41
C ASP A 300 7.61 5.56 16.92
N GLY A 301 7.32 4.39 16.33
CA GLY A 301 6.97 4.23 14.92
C GLY A 301 8.18 4.20 13.98
N THR A 302 9.42 4.27 14.50
CA THR A 302 10.63 4.14 13.68
C THR A 302 10.73 2.76 13.06
N LEU A 303 11.51 2.64 11.98
CA LEU A 303 11.81 1.32 11.42
C LEU A 303 12.67 0.49 12.39
N LEU A 304 12.52 -0.84 12.31
CA LEU A 304 13.48 -1.76 12.92
C LEU A 304 14.87 -1.63 12.27
N ASP A 305 15.89 -2.23 12.88
CA ASP A 305 17.23 -2.24 12.30
C ASP A 305 17.22 -2.88 10.90
N VAL A 306 17.99 -2.32 9.97
CA VAL A 306 18.00 -2.75 8.55
C VAL A 306 18.32 -4.25 8.41
N GLU A 307 19.18 -4.78 9.28
CA GLU A 307 19.50 -6.22 9.32
C GLU A 307 18.28 -7.05 9.78
N GLU A 308 17.56 -6.61 10.81
CA GLU A 308 16.34 -7.28 11.29
C GLU A 308 15.24 -7.30 10.23
N ILE A 309 15.04 -6.18 9.52
CA ILE A 309 14.08 -6.11 8.41
C ILE A 309 14.50 -7.06 7.29
N ARG A 310 15.78 -7.08 6.91
CA ARG A 310 16.30 -7.98 5.87
C ARG A 310 16.08 -9.44 6.24
N ASP A 311 16.43 -9.82 7.47
CA ASP A 311 16.30 -11.18 7.98
C ASP A 311 14.82 -11.60 8.02
N HIS A 312 13.93 -10.71 8.49
CA HIS A 312 12.49 -10.95 8.50
C HIS A 312 11.94 -11.33 7.12
N TYR A 313 12.27 -10.56 6.08
CA TYR A 313 11.80 -10.86 4.73
C TYR A 313 12.48 -12.09 4.14
N ALA A 314 13.77 -12.32 4.41
CA ALA A 314 14.49 -13.51 3.95
C ALA A 314 13.89 -14.82 4.52
N GLU A 315 13.48 -14.82 5.80
CA GLU A 315 12.78 -15.96 6.43
C GLU A 315 11.45 -16.29 5.74
N LEU A 316 10.79 -15.29 5.17
CA LEU A 316 9.56 -15.43 4.38
C LEU A 316 9.81 -15.76 2.89
N GLY A 317 11.08 -15.90 2.48
CA GLY A 317 11.47 -16.16 1.09
C GLY A 317 11.47 -14.93 0.19
N VAL A 318 11.51 -13.72 0.76
CA VAL A 318 11.57 -12.43 0.06
C VAL A 318 12.95 -11.81 0.28
N ASP A 319 13.96 -12.28 -0.44
CA ASP A 319 15.37 -11.88 -0.26
C ASP A 319 15.88 -10.89 -1.31
N GLY A 320 14.99 -10.37 -2.17
CA GLY A 320 15.34 -9.45 -3.25
C GLY A 320 15.95 -10.11 -4.48
N SER A 321 16.01 -11.46 -4.55
CA SER A 321 16.52 -12.18 -5.72
C SER A 321 15.60 -12.12 -6.95
N VAL A 322 14.32 -11.81 -6.75
CA VAL A 322 13.29 -11.61 -7.78
C VAL A 322 12.51 -10.32 -7.50
N THR A 323 11.82 -9.80 -8.52
CA THR A 323 10.95 -8.63 -8.36
C THR A 323 9.87 -8.88 -7.31
N VAL A 324 9.74 -7.97 -6.36
CA VAL A 324 8.73 -8.01 -5.30
C VAL A 324 7.53 -7.17 -5.70
N TYR A 325 6.33 -7.75 -5.60
CA TYR A 325 5.06 -7.11 -5.89
C TYR A 325 4.27 -6.95 -4.59
N VAL A 326 4.25 -5.74 -4.04
CA VAL A 326 3.60 -5.47 -2.77
C VAL A 326 2.22 -4.85 -2.96
N TYR A 327 1.24 -5.29 -2.16
CA TYR A 327 -0.13 -4.78 -2.21
C TYR A 327 -0.81 -4.79 -0.84
N CYS A 328 -1.85 -3.97 -0.70
CA CYS A 328 -2.70 -3.91 0.49
C CYS A 328 -4.18 -3.83 0.10
N ARG A 329 -4.94 -2.83 0.59
CA ARG A 329 -6.31 -2.55 0.11
C ARG A 329 -6.33 -1.51 -1.00
N ILE A 330 -5.70 -0.35 -0.80
CA ILE A 330 -5.73 0.78 -1.74
C ILE A 330 -4.35 1.37 -2.10
N GLY A 331 -3.25 0.69 -1.75
CA GLY A 331 -1.87 1.02 -2.14
C GLY A 331 -1.08 1.86 -1.14
N GLU A 332 -1.75 2.54 -0.22
CA GLU A 332 -1.20 3.45 0.79
C GLU A 332 -0.26 2.74 1.77
N ARG A 333 -0.72 1.72 2.51
CA ARG A 333 0.16 0.96 3.41
C ARG A 333 1.20 0.12 2.68
N ALA A 334 0.87 -0.35 1.47
CA ALA A 334 1.82 -1.07 0.64
C ALA A 334 2.95 -0.17 0.15
N SER A 335 2.73 1.14 0.00
CA SER A 335 3.78 2.10 -0.33
C SER A 335 4.83 2.22 0.78
N HIS A 336 4.46 2.06 2.06
CA HIS A 336 5.41 1.98 3.18
C HIS A 336 6.36 0.80 3.00
N THR A 337 5.80 -0.39 2.79
CA THR A 337 6.62 -1.60 2.54
C THR A 337 7.42 -1.48 1.25
N TRP A 338 6.85 -0.90 0.18
CA TRP A 338 7.57 -0.60 -1.05
C TRP A 338 8.78 0.29 -0.79
N TYR A 339 8.61 1.37 -0.01
CA TYR A 339 9.69 2.33 0.29
C TYR A 339 10.81 1.65 1.05
N VAL A 340 10.49 0.87 2.09
CA VAL A 340 11.49 0.14 2.88
C VAL A 340 12.24 -0.88 2.02
N LEU A 341 11.52 -1.77 1.33
CA LEU A 341 12.16 -2.81 0.52
C LEU A 341 13.00 -2.22 -0.62
N SER A 342 12.53 -1.18 -1.30
CA SER A 342 13.23 -0.61 -2.45
C SER A 342 14.31 0.39 -2.07
N GLN A 343 14.02 1.36 -1.19
CA GLN A 343 14.91 2.47 -0.89
C GLN A 343 15.87 2.15 0.26
N VAL A 344 15.45 1.34 1.25
CA VAL A 344 16.30 0.97 2.38
C VAL A 344 17.08 -0.32 2.09
N LEU A 345 16.40 -1.38 1.61
CA LEU A 345 17.06 -2.66 1.33
C LEU A 345 17.63 -2.77 -0.09
N GLY A 346 17.20 -1.92 -1.03
CA GLY A 346 17.71 -1.93 -2.41
C GLY A 346 17.09 -3.00 -3.31
N TYR A 347 15.94 -3.55 -2.95
CA TYR A 347 15.25 -4.59 -3.75
C TYR A 347 14.58 -3.98 -4.99
N ASP A 348 14.36 -4.80 -6.02
CA ASP A 348 13.48 -4.47 -7.13
C ASP A 348 12.02 -4.67 -6.71
N VAL A 349 11.27 -3.57 -6.53
CA VAL A 349 9.93 -3.61 -5.95
C VAL A 349 8.95 -2.77 -6.78
N LYS A 350 7.80 -3.38 -7.06
CA LYS A 350 6.64 -2.71 -7.66
C LYS A 350 5.49 -2.62 -6.66
N LEU A 351 4.90 -1.43 -6.57
CA LEU A 351 3.65 -1.23 -5.86
C LEU A 351 2.47 -1.58 -6.77
N TYR A 352 1.63 -2.52 -6.36
CA TYR A 352 0.32 -2.74 -6.98
C TYR A 352 -0.73 -1.86 -6.27
N ASP A 353 -0.88 -0.62 -6.71
CA ASP A 353 -1.75 0.39 -6.08
C ASP A 353 -3.24 0.06 -6.23
N GLY A 354 -3.61 -0.66 -7.29
CA GLY A 354 -4.95 -1.24 -7.45
C GLY A 354 -5.35 -2.10 -6.25
N SER A 355 -4.41 -2.91 -5.76
CA SER A 355 -4.49 -3.65 -4.48
C SER A 355 -5.79 -4.48 -4.34
N TRP A 356 -6.16 -4.87 -3.12
CA TRP A 356 -7.30 -5.78 -2.90
C TRP A 356 -8.65 -5.19 -3.32
N THR A 357 -8.84 -3.88 -3.26
CA THR A 357 -10.09 -3.25 -3.74
C THR A 357 -10.30 -3.42 -5.24
N GLU A 358 -9.24 -3.50 -6.04
CA GLU A 358 -9.38 -3.85 -7.46
C GLU A 358 -9.48 -5.36 -7.64
N TRP A 359 -8.53 -6.12 -7.09
CA TRP A 359 -8.46 -7.57 -7.28
C TRP A 359 -9.72 -8.29 -6.76
N GLY A 360 -10.11 -8.05 -5.51
CA GLY A 360 -11.27 -8.69 -4.89
C GLY A 360 -12.63 -8.26 -5.47
N ASN A 361 -12.67 -7.24 -6.34
CA ASN A 361 -13.86 -6.83 -7.08
C ASN A 361 -13.82 -7.22 -8.57
N SER A 362 -12.70 -7.77 -9.05
CA SER A 362 -12.51 -8.09 -10.46
C SER A 362 -13.10 -9.46 -10.81
N VAL A 363 -13.78 -9.53 -11.95
CA VAL A 363 -14.39 -10.77 -12.43
C VAL A 363 -13.33 -11.65 -13.08
N GLY A 364 -13.19 -12.87 -12.60
CA GLY A 364 -12.36 -13.90 -13.25
C GLY A 364 -10.89 -13.91 -12.84
N VAL A 365 -10.48 -13.07 -11.88
CA VAL A 365 -9.16 -13.21 -11.23
C VAL A 365 -9.19 -14.33 -10.19
N PRO A 366 -8.09 -15.08 -10.02
CA PRO A 366 -8.02 -16.16 -9.03
C PRO A 366 -7.85 -15.60 -7.61
N ILE A 367 -8.38 -16.30 -6.61
CA ILE A 367 -8.34 -15.91 -5.19
C ILE A 367 -8.09 -17.18 -4.37
N GLU A 368 -7.18 -17.08 -3.39
CA GLU A 368 -7.01 -18.06 -2.33
C GLU A 368 -7.75 -17.60 -1.07
N ASN A 369 -8.61 -18.46 -0.52
CA ASN A 369 -9.31 -18.22 0.74
C ASN A 369 -9.24 -19.48 1.61
N PRO A 370 -8.29 -19.53 2.56
CA PRO A 370 -8.13 -20.66 3.48
C PRO A 370 -9.39 -21.05 4.25
N THR A 371 -10.29 -20.12 4.58
CA THR A 371 -11.51 -20.43 5.34
C THR A 371 -12.55 -21.21 4.54
N LEU A 372 -12.50 -21.15 3.20
CA LEU A 372 -13.43 -21.84 2.31
C LEU A 372 -12.89 -23.18 1.80
N ALA A 373 -11.60 -23.48 2.00
CA ALA A 373 -10.99 -24.72 1.51
C ALA A 373 -11.59 -25.99 2.15
N ASP A 374 -12.13 -25.87 3.38
CA ASP A 374 -12.65 -26.99 4.17
C ASP A 374 -14.14 -26.84 4.57
N ASN A 375 -14.86 -25.84 4.04
CA ASN A 375 -16.20 -25.51 4.53
C ASN A 375 -17.19 -25.17 3.40
N ASP A 376 -18.36 -25.82 3.39
CA ASP A 376 -19.49 -25.52 2.50
C ASP A 376 -20.21 -24.20 2.91
N ASP A 377 -19.55 -23.31 3.66
CA ASP A 377 -20.11 -22.07 4.14
C ASP A 377 -19.93 -20.95 3.10
N PHE A 378 -21.05 -20.51 2.52
CA PHE A 378 -21.08 -19.45 1.51
C PHE A 378 -21.11 -18.04 2.11
N SER A 379 -21.06 -17.90 3.45
CA SER A 379 -21.21 -16.61 4.15
C SER A 379 -20.10 -15.59 3.82
N GLY A 380 -18.90 -16.04 3.40
CA GLY A 380 -17.78 -15.19 2.96
C GLY A 380 -17.66 -14.98 1.44
N LEU A 381 -18.54 -15.57 0.63
CA LEU A 381 -18.44 -15.51 -0.84
C LEU A 381 -18.95 -14.20 -1.45
N TRP A 382 -19.80 -13.46 -0.73
CA TRP A 382 -20.41 -12.24 -1.22
C TRP A 382 -20.55 -11.24 -0.07
N GLY A 383 -19.42 -10.63 0.33
CA GLY A 383 -19.34 -9.53 1.31
C GLY A 383 -20.53 -9.44 2.26
N GLY A 384 -20.59 -10.34 3.25
CA GLY A 384 -21.58 -10.25 4.31
C GLY A 384 -21.26 -9.06 5.21
N ASN A 385 -22.27 -8.21 5.46
CA ASN A 385 -22.21 -7.05 6.36
C ASN A 385 -21.71 -7.37 7.76
#